data_AF-A0A652KHJ5-F1
#
_entry.id   AF-A0A652KHJ5-F1
#
_cell.length_a   1.000
_cell.length_b   1.000
_cell.length_c   1.000
_cell.angle_alpha   90.00
_cell.angle_beta   90.00
_cell.angle_gamma   90.00
#
_symmetry.space_group_name_H-M   'P 1'
#
loop_
_entity.id
_entity.type
_entity.pdbx_description
1 polymer ?
#
loop_
_entity_poly.entity_id
_entity_poly.type
_entity_poly.pdbx_seq_one_letter_code
_entity_poly.pdbx_strand_id
1 'polypeptide(L)'
;MCIRVRYEAFDPLDAFQPYNADTGVVTLPDALAQADTLVALRAVLEELAVEQPAFGAVCWCGEAILVLPRVPSQRRSGQVTHHGA
;
A
#
# COMPACT_ATOMS: atom_id res chain seq x y z
N MET A 1 -5.12 -0.83 16.43
CA MET A 1 -5.11 -1.28 15.02
C MET A 1 -3.75 -0.91 14.43
N CYS A 2 -3.17 -1.72 13.55
CA CYS A 2 -1.84 -1.47 12.96
C CYS A 2 -1.98 -1.06 11.49
N ILE A 3 -1.04 -0.28 10.97
CA ILE A 3 -1.04 0.21 9.58
C ILE A 3 -0.93 -0.97 8.61
N ARG A 4 -1.73 -0.92 7.55
CA ARG A 4 -1.71 -1.90 6.46
C ARG A 4 -1.23 -1.25 5.17
N VAL A 5 -0.49 -2.01 4.36
CA VAL A 5 -0.02 -1.55 3.05
C VAL A 5 -0.84 -2.21 1.96
N ARG A 6 -1.29 -1.42 0.99
CA ARG A 6 -2.00 -1.89 -0.21
C ARG A 6 -1.37 -1.26 -1.44
N TYR A 7 -1.38 -2.00 -2.54
CA TYR A 7 -0.92 -1.51 -3.84
C TYR A 7 -2.11 -1.30 -4.76
N GLU A 8 -2.22 -0.13 -5.38
CA GLU A 8 -3.28 0.17 -6.33
C GLU A 8 -2.69 0.88 -7.57
N ALA A 9 -3.27 0.60 -8.74
CA ALA A 9 -2.99 1.34 -9.96
C ALA A 9 -3.79 2.64 -9.92
N PHE A 10 -3.12 3.78 -10.08
CA PHE A 10 -3.75 5.09 -10.06
C PHE A 10 -3.77 5.68 -11.47
N ASP A 11 -4.97 5.93 -11.96
CA ASP A 11 -5.23 6.74 -13.16
C ASP A 11 -6.62 7.40 -13.00
N PRO A 12 -6.73 8.73 -12.83
CA PRO A 12 -5.66 9.74 -12.75
C PRO A 12 -5.02 9.85 -11.35
N LEU A 13 -3.80 10.39 -11.30
CA LEU A 13 -3.02 10.65 -10.06
C LEU A 13 -3.74 11.54 -9.05
N ASP A 14 -4.67 12.38 -9.49
CA ASP A 14 -5.40 13.34 -8.64
C ASP A 14 -6.32 12.66 -7.62
N ALA A 15 -6.65 11.38 -7.82
CA ALA A 15 -7.42 10.57 -6.88
C ALA A 15 -6.54 9.81 -5.86
N PHE A 16 -5.21 9.99 -5.90
CA PHE A 16 -4.29 9.31 -5.00
C PHE A 16 -4.41 9.82 -3.57
N GLN A 17 -4.98 8.99 -2.69
CA GLN A 17 -4.99 9.22 -1.26
C GLN A 17 -3.99 8.25 -0.59
N PRO A 18 -2.79 8.71 -0.18
CA PRO A 18 -1.72 7.84 0.32
C PRO A 18 -2.07 7.17 1.64
N TYR A 19 -2.93 7.79 2.46
CA TYR A 19 -3.38 7.24 3.73
C TYR A 19 -4.87 7.43 3.96
N ASN A 20 -5.55 6.35 4.35
CA ASN A 20 -6.93 6.36 4.78
C ASN A 20 -6.99 6.14 6.31
N ALA A 21 -7.38 7.18 7.04
CA ALA A 21 -7.44 7.17 8.51
C ALA A 21 -8.53 6.25 9.07
N ASP A 22 -9.65 6.09 8.35
CA ASP A 22 -10.78 5.25 8.79
C ASP A 22 -10.42 3.76 8.79
N THR A 23 -9.54 3.36 7.86
CA THR A 23 -9.14 1.96 7.67
C THR A 23 -7.71 1.65 8.12
N GLY A 24 -6.90 2.68 8.40
CA GLY A 24 -5.49 2.54 8.73
C GLY A 24 -4.66 1.98 7.57
N VAL A 25 -5.05 2.27 6.32
CA VAL A 25 -4.41 1.73 5.11
C VAL A 25 -3.57 2.80 4.45
N VAL A 26 -2.27 2.51 4.28
CA VAL A 26 -1.39 3.23 3.37
C VAL A 26 -1.51 2.58 1.99
N THR A 27 -1.83 3.39 0.97
CA THR A 27 -1.90 2.92 -0.41
C THR A 27 -0.68 3.42 -1.18
N LEU A 28 0.03 2.50 -1.81
CA LEU A 28 1.20 2.78 -2.65
C LEU A 28 0.88 2.49 -4.11
N PRO A 29 1.48 3.21 -5.07
CA PRO A 29 1.33 2.88 -6.49
C PRO A 29 1.82 1.49 -6.81
N ASP A 30 1.09 0.74 -7.63
CA ASP A 30 1.48 -0.61 -8.06
C ASP A 30 2.66 -0.63 -9.06
N ALA A 31 2.91 0.51 -9.71
CA ALA A 31 4.07 0.75 -10.58
C ALA A 31 5.37 1.04 -9.79
N LEU A 32 5.28 1.25 -8.48
CA LEU A 32 6.43 1.54 -7.63
C LEU A 32 7.36 0.31 -7.57
N ALA A 33 8.67 0.53 -7.74
CA ALA A 33 9.64 -0.55 -7.62
C ALA A 33 9.69 -1.07 -6.17
N GLN A 34 10.03 -2.35 -6.02
CA GLN A 34 10.13 -2.96 -4.69
C GLN A 34 11.18 -2.27 -3.80
N ALA A 35 12.28 -1.81 -4.40
CA ALA A 35 13.32 -1.05 -3.71
C ALA A 35 12.80 0.29 -3.14
N ASP A 36 11.88 0.94 -3.85
CA ASP A 36 11.35 2.26 -3.49
C ASP A 36 10.12 2.18 -2.58
N THR A 37 9.54 0.98 -2.43
CA THR A 37 8.34 0.76 -1.59
C THR A 37 8.57 1.21 -0.15
N LEU A 38 9.71 0.86 0.43
CA LEU A 38 10.01 1.20 1.81
C LEU A 38 10.24 2.71 1.97
N VAL A 39 10.85 3.36 0.97
CA VAL A 39 11.07 4.80 0.94
C VAL A 39 9.73 5.53 0.87
N ALA A 40 8.84 5.12 -0.05
CA ALA A 40 7.53 5.73 -0.20
C ALA A 40 6.65 5.52 1.04
N LEU A 41 6.66 4.32 1.63
CA LEU A 41 5.94 4.05 2.87
C LEU A 41 6.42 4.95 3.99
N ARG A 42 7.74 5.10 4.15
CA ARG A 42 8.30 5.98 5.19
C ARG A 42 7.95 7.44 4.96
N ALA A 43 7.99 7.92 3.72
CA ALA A 43 7.57 9.29 3.40
C ALA A 43 6.13 9.56 3.83
N VAL A 44 5.21 8.64 3.54
CA VAL A 44 3.80 8.76 4.00
C VAL A 44 3.70 8.75 5.52
N LEU A 45 4.47 7.91 6.22
CA LEU A 45 4.44 7.84 7.67
C LEU A 45 5.07 9.07 8.35
N GLU A 46 6.11 9.64 7.75
CA GLU A 46 6.74 10.89 8.19
C GLU A 46 5.77 12.08 8.03
N GLU A 47 4.99 12.14 6.95
CA GLU A 47 3.92 13.13 6.77
C GLU A 47 2.82 13.01 7.84
N LEU A 48 2.60 11.79 8.36
CA LEU A 48 1.68 11.52 9.47
C LEU A 48 2.31 11.75 10.86
N ALA A 49 3.53 12.32 10.91
CA ALA A 49 4.32 12.52 12.12
C ALA A 49 4.59 11.23 12.91
N VAL A 50 4.66 10.08 12.21
CA VAL A 50 5.07 8.79 12.79
C VAL A 50 6.56 8.61 12.56
N GLU A 51 7.37 8.76 13.62
CA GLU A 51 8.81 8.60 13.55
C GLU A 51 9.21 7.20 13.02
N GLN A 52 10.05 7.18 11.98
CA GLN A 52 10.49 5.95 11.34
C GLN A 52 11.96 5.64 11.68
N PRO A 53 12.29 4.37 11.95
CA PRO A 53 13.67 3.95 12.12
C PRO A 53 14.45 4.07 10.80
N ALA A 54 15.78 4.06 10.90
CA ALA A 54 16.66 4.07 9.73
C ALA A 54 16.43 2.85 8.80
N PHE A 55 16.00 1.72 9.35
CA PHE A 55 15.72 0.48 8.64
C PHE A 55 14.33 -0.06 8.98
N GLY A 56 13.59 -0.53 7.97
CA GLY A 56 12.22 -1.00 8.14
C GLY A 56 11.20 0.14 8.13
N ALA A 57 9.97 -0.17 8.54
CA ALA A 57 8.92 0.78 8.81
C ALA A 57 8.14 0.33 10.04
N VAL A 58 7.69 1.26 10.87
CA VAL A 58 6.92 0.99 12.10
C VAL A 58 5.60 1.73 12.08
N CYS A 59 4.60 1.11 12.68
CA CYS A 59 3.29 1.69 12.92
C CYS A 59 3.34 2.70 14.07
N TRP A 60 2.29 3.52 14.24
CA TRP A 60 2.10 4.38 15.41
C TRP A 60 2.16 3.63 16.75
N CYS A 61 1.90 2.32 16.76
CA CYS A 61 2.01 1.50 17.97
C CYS A 61 3.43 0.97 18.22
N GLY A 62 4.41 1.31 17.37
CA GLY A 62 5.78 0.83 17.44
C GLY A 62 6.01 -0.56 16.86
N GLU A 63 4.96 -1.27 16.44
CA GLU A 63 5.10 -2.56 15.76
C GLU A 63 5.65 -2.40 14.34
N ALA A 64 6.49 -3.33 13.91
CA ALA A 64 7.03 -3.35 12.56
C ALA A 64 5.93 -3.59 11.52
N ILE A 65 5.89 -2.74 10.50
CA ILE A 65 5.03 -2.93 9.34
C ILE A 65 5.70 -3.95 8.42
N LEU A 66 5.05 -5.11 8.27
CA LEU A 66 5.49 -6.13 7.32
C LEU A 66 5.15 -5.69 5.90
N VAL A 67 6.14 -5.15 5.21
CA VAL A 67 6.05 -4.86 3.77
C VAL A 67 6.22 -6.18 3.03
N LEU A 68 5.11 -6.89 2.83
CA LEU A 68 5.14 -8.15 2.08
C LEU A 68 5.46 -7.88 0.61
N PRO A 69 6.30 -8.70 -0.03
CA PRO A 69 6.55 -8.62 -1.47
C PRO A 69 5.25 -8.60 -2.25
N ARG A 70 5.18 -7.74 -3.26
CA ARG A 70 4.07 -7.68 -4.22
C ARG A 70 3.73 -9.09 -4.70
N VAL A 71 2.57 -9.63 -4.32
CA VAL A 71 2.01 -10.85 -4.92
C VAL A 71 1.17 -10.40 -6.11
N PRO A 72 1.53 -10.74 -7.36
CA PRO A 72 0.83 -10.26 -8.57
C PRO A 72 -0.61 -10.76 -8.75
N SER A 73 -1.23 -11.41 -7.76
CA SER A 73 -2.47 -12.16 -7.92
C SER A 73 -3.76 -11.40 -7.64
N GLN A 74 -3.76 -10.06 -7.52
CA GLN A 74 -4.99 -9.28 -7.69
C GLN A 74 -5.37 -9.15 -9.17
N ARG A 75 -5.45 -10.30 -9.88
CA ARG A 75 -6.27 -10.38 -11.08
C ARG A 75 -7.70 -10.17 -10.62
N ARG A 76 -8.34 -9.10 -11.11
CA ARG A 76 -9.81 -9.00 -11.13
C ARG A 76 -10.32 -10.29 -11.76
N SER A 77 -10.92 -11.17 -10.96
CA SER A 77 -11.78 -12.24 -11.46
C SER A 77 -13.02 -11.59 -12.04
N GLY A 78 -12.87 -11.07 -13.26
CA GLY A 78 -13.88 -10.31 -13.98
C GLY A 78 -13.99 -10.79 -15.42
N GLN A 79 -14.01 -12.10 -15.64
CA GLN A 79 -14.56 -12.67 -16.87
C GLN A 79 -14.96 -14.14 -16.63
N VAL A 80 -16.16 -14.34 -16.08
CA VAL A 80 -16.85 -15.62 -16.20
C VAL A 80 -17.48 -15.63 -17.59
N THR A 81 -16.85 -16.32 -18.54
CA THR A 81 -17.45 -16.62 -19.83
C THR A 81 -18.63 -17.56 -19.63
N HIS A 82 -19.84 -17.03 -19.51
CA HIS A 82 -21.05 -17.78 -19.79
C HIS A 82 -21.32 -17.72 -21.30
N HIS A 83 -20.73 -18.63 -22.06
CA HIS A 83 -21.32 -19.05 -23.33
C HIS A 83 -21.92 -20.43 -23.11
N GLY A 84 -23.22 -20.43 -22.83
CA GLY A 84 -24.06 -21.62 -22.85
C GLY A 84 -24.86 -21.66 -24.15
N ALA A 85 -25.00 -22.90 -24.64
CA ALA A 85 -25.83 -23.39 -25.75
C ALA A 85 -25.40 -23.05 -27.18
#